data_AF-A0A5N9AS66-F1
#
_entry.id   AF-A0A5N9AS66-F1
#
_cell.length_a   1.000
_cell.length_b   1.000
_cell.length_c   1.000
_cell.angle_alpha   90.00
_cell.angle_beta   90.00
_cell.angle_gamma   90.00
#
_symmetry.space_group_name_H-M   'P 1'
#
loop_
_entity.id
_entity.type
_entity.pdbx_description
1 polymer ?
#
loop_
_entity_poly.entity_id
_entity_poly.type
_entity_poly.pdbx_seq_one_letter_code
_entity_poly.pdbx_strand_id
1 'polypeptide(L)'
;LYVITNNGAYGIVAGFFGEAGGQMSDTGKYGGVVLDGMDPVKIADAFGMEGERVEDESDLNDVVRRGMGIVNDENRPYLLDIRLPLGLPEGGEPAQQYIMR
;
A
#
# COMPACT_ATOMS: atom_id res chain seq x y z
N LEU A 1 -4.02 8.86 -14.52
CA LEU A 1 -4.35 8.54 -13.12
C LEU A 1 -3.53 7.35 -12.70
N TYR A 2 -2.70 7.49 -11.67
CA TYR A 2 -1.97 6.38 -11.07
C TYR A 2 -2.68 5.95 -9.80
N VAL A 3 -2.80 4.64 -9.58
CA VAL A 3 -3.47 4.09 -8.41
C VAL A 3 -2.53 3.09 -7.75
N ILE A 4 -2.26 3.29 -6.47
CA ILE A 4 -1.53 2.35 -5.61
C ILE A 4 -2.53 1.70 -4.66
N THR A 5 -2.74 0.40 -4.82
CA THR A 5 -3.49 -0.43 -3.88
C THR A 5 -2.57 -0.83 -2.73
N ASN A 6 -2.50 0.01 -1.69
CA ASN A 6 -1.46 -0.05 -0.67
C ASN A 6 -1.90 -0.87 0.55
N ASN A 7 -1.55 -2.15 0.56
CA ASN A 7 -1.74 -3.05 1.70
C ASN A 7 -0.53 -3.10 2.65
N GLY A 8 0.45 -2.20 2.49
CA GLY A 8 1.63 -2.13 3.37
C GLY A 8 2.51 -3.39 3.39
N ALA A 9 2.44 -4.26 2.38
CA ALA A 9 3.20 -5.50 2.35
C ALA A 9 3.45 -6.03 0.93
N TYR A 10 4.43 -6.91 0.78
CA TYR A 10 4.49 -7.84 -0.35
C TYR A 10 3.43 -8.94 -0.19
N GLY A 11 2.15 -8.58 -0.29
CA GLY A 11 1.06 -9.45 0.18
C GLY A 11 0.97 -10.82 -0.51
N ILE A 12 1.27 -10.89 -1.81
CA ILE A 12 1.35 -12.17 -2.53
C ILE A 12 2.46 -13.06 -1.94
N VAL A 13 3.62 -12.48 -1.64
CA VAL A 13 4.76 -13.21 -1.06
C VAL A 13 4.43 -13.65 0.37
N ALA A 14 3.79 -12.79 1.17
CA ALA A 14 3.34 -13.13 2.50
C ALA A 14 2.33 -14.30 2.48
N GLY A 15 1.40 -14.30 1.53
CA GLY A 15 0.46 -15.40 1.28
C GLY A 15 1.17 -16.73 1.03
N PHE A 16 2.14 -16.75 0.11
CA PHE A 16 2.91 -17.96 -0.16
C PHE A 16 3.69 -18.49 1.05
N PHE A 17 4.25 -17.62 1.90
CA PHE A 17 4.89 -18.05 3.15
C PHE A 17 3.90 -18.62 4.18
N GLY A 18 2.65 -18.14 4.16
CA GLY A 18 1.57 -18.71 4.95
C GLY A 18 1.22 -20.14 4.55
N GLU A 19 1.30 -20.46 3.25
CA GLU A 19 0.93 -21.79 2.72
C GLU A 19 2.09 -22.80 2.70
N ALA A 20 3.34 -22.33 2.49
CA ALA A 20 4.49 -23.20 2.25
C ALA A 20 5.03 -23.93 3.50
N GLY A 21 4.54 -23.58 4.70
CA GLY A 21 5.07 -24.06 5.96
C GLY A 21 6.42 -23.43 6.35
N GLY A 22 6.82 -23.61 7.61
CA GLY A 22 8.07 -23.09 8.16
C GLY A 22 7.86 -21.88 9.07
N GLN A 23 8.96 -21.20 9.45
CA GLN A 23 8.97 -20.31 10.60
C GLN A 23 7.89 -19.20 10.58
N MET A 24 7.59 -18.59 9.42
CA MET A 24 6.59 -17.51 9.35
C MET A 24 5.16 -18.02 9.54
N SER A 25 4.81 -19.15 8.93
CA SER A 25 3.51 -19.80 9.13
C SER A 25 3.39 -20.43 10.51
N ASP A 26 4.46 -21.07 11.01
CA ASP A 26 4.48 -21.73 12.31
C ASP A 26 4.33 -20.74 13.49
N THR A 27 4.90 -19.54 13.35
CA THR A 27 4.91 -18.53 14.42
C THR A 27 3.91 -17.40 14.23
N GLY A 28 3.34 -17.26 13.03
CA GLY A 28 2.52 -16.10 12.64
C GLY A 28 3.31 -14.80 12.48
N LYS A 29 4.65 -14.82 12.57
CA LYS A 29 5.50 -13.62 12.50
C LYS A 29 6.12 -13.49 11.11
N TYR A 30 5.69 -12.48 10.36
CA TYR A 30 6.07 -12.26 8.97
C TYR A 30 7.18 -11.21 8.86
N GLY A 31 8.41 -11.68 8.70
CA GLY A 31 9.60 -10.84 8.52
C GLY A 31 9.92 -10.54 7.05
N GLY A 32 10.42 -9.34 6.76
CA GLY A 32 10.89 -8.96 5.42
C GLY A 32 9.80 -8.80 4.34
N VAL A 33 8.52 -8.97 4.69
CA VAL A 33 7.38 -8.79 3.76
C VAL A 33 6.51 -7.60 4.08
N VAL A 34 6.57 -7.05 5.30
CA VAL A 34 5.87 -5.81 5.67
C VAL A 34 6.70 -4.61 5.22
N LEU A 35 6.04 -3.60 4.68
CA LEU A 35 6.66 -2.39 4.15
C LEU A 35 6.12 -1.20 4.94
N ASP A 36 6.88 -0.77 5.95
CA ASP A 36 6.51 0.37 6.79
C ASP A 36 7.26 1.65 6.36
N GLY A 37 6.68 2.81 6.68
CA GLY A 37 7.32 4.11 6.54
C GLY A 37 7.34 4.73 5.13
N MET A 38 6.79 4.07 4.11
CA MET A 38 6.66 4.66 2.77
C MET A 38 5.44 5.57 2.67
N ASP A 39 5.65 6.78 2.13
CA ASP A 39 4.58 7.74 1.85
C ASP A 39 4.56 8.07 0.35
N PRO A 40 3.78 7.32 -0.46
CA PRO A 40 3.75 7.49 -1.91
C PRO A 40 3.32 8.90 -2.36
N VAL A 41 2.44 9.55 -1.59
CA VAL A 41 1.97 10.91 -1.91
C VAL A 41 3.11 11.92 -1.78
N LYS A 42 3.93 11.82 -0.72
CA LYS A 42 5.13 12.67 -0.59
C LYS A 42 6.17 12.39 -1.66
N ILE A 43 6.33 11.14 -2.07
CA ILE A 43 7.23 10.80 -3.17
C ILE A 43 6.71 11.45 -4.45
N ALA A 44 5.42 11.34 -4.76
CA ALA A 44 4.81 11.99 -5.92
C ALA A 44 5.01 13.53 -5.91
N ASP A 45 4.75 14.17 -4.77
CA ASP A 45 4.91 15.61 -4.58
C ASP A 45 6.36 16.06 -4.85
N ALA A 46 7.36 15.29 -4.40
CA ALA A 46 8.77 15.56 -4.68
C ALA A 46 9.12 15.53 -6.18
N PHE A 47 8.32 14.88 -7.01
CA PHE A 47 8.43 14.87 -8.47
C PHE A 47 7.44 15.82 -9.17
N GLY A 48 6.75 16.70 -8.42
CA GLY A 48 5.80 17.66 -8.95
C GLY A 48 4.47 17.05 -9.38
N MET A 49 4.13 15.86 -8.88
CA MET A 49 2.85 15.18 -9.14
C MET A 49 1.97 15.27 -7.89
N GLU A 50 0.79 15.85 -8.04
CA GLU A 50 -0.20 15.88 -6.96
C GLU A 50 -0.79 14.48 -6.71
N GLY A 51 -1.21 14.25 -5.48
CA GLY A 51 -1.95 13.05 -5.12
C GLY A 51 -2.60 13.15 -3.76
N GLU A 52 -3.47 12.20 -3.46
CA GLU A 52 -4.14 12.07 -2.18
C GLU A 52 -4.10 10.62 -1.68
N ARG A 53 -4.09 10.47 -0.35
CA ARG A 53 -4.30 9.18 0.32
C ARG A 53 -5.78 9.02 0.62
N VAL A 54 -6.31 7.84 0.32
CA VAL A 54 -7.69 7.46 0.56
C VAL A 54 -7.70 6.35 1.62
N GLU A 55 -8.36 6.61 2.75
CA GLU A 55 -8.42 5.65 3.88
C GLU A 55 -9.83 5.11 4.13
N ASP A 56 -10.87 5.79 3.62
CA ASP A 56 -12.26 5.39 3.76
C ASP A 56 -12.82 4.97 2.40
N GLU A 57 -13.48 3.80 2.35
CA GLU A 57 -14.11 3.28 1.15
C GLU A 57 -15.26 4.18 0.66
N SER A 58 -15.94 4.88 1.56
CA SER A 58 -17.05 5.77 1.22
C SER A 58 -16.62 6.96 0.35
N ASP A 59 -15.37 7.39 0.46
CA ASP A 59 -14.79 8.46 -0.35
C ASP A 59 -14.37 8.00 -1.76
N LEU A 60 -14.29 6.67 -1.99
CA LEU A 60 -13.61 6.09 -3.15
C LEU A 60 -14.21 6.52 -4.49
N ASN A 61 -15.54 6.61 -4.59
CA ASN A 61 -16.19 7.05 -5.83
C ASN A 61 -15.86 8.50 -6.16
N ASP A 62 -15.86 9.37 -5.14
CA ASP A 62 -15.65 10.80 -5.33
C ASP A 62 -14.18 11.10 -5.63
N VAL A 63 -13.23 10.47 -4.93
CA VAL A 63 -11.78 10.64 -5.17
C VAL A 63 -11.39 10.13 -6.57
N VAL A 64 -11.93 8.99 -7.01
CA VAL A 64 -11.66 8.45 -8.35
C VAL A 64 -12.24 9.36 -9.41
N ARG A 65 -13.47 9.86 -9.22
CA ARG A 65 -14.10 10.80 -10.15
C ARG A 65 -13.28 12.09 -10.28
N ARG A 66 -12.82 12.67 -9.16
CA ARG A 66 -11.95 13.86 -9.16
C ARG A 66 -10.61 13.59 -9.86
N GLY A 67 -9.92 12.52 -9.50
CA GLY A 67 -8.62 12.16 -10.10
C GLY A 67 -8.72 11.90 -11.60
N MET A 68 -9.82 11.31 -12.07
CA MET A 68 -10.11 11.17 -13.50
C MET A 68 -10.33 12.51 -14.19
N GLY A 69 -11.03 13.46 -13.56
CA GLY A 69 -11.21 14.82 -14.07
C GLY A 69 -9.88 15.54 -14.25
N ILE A 70 -9.00 15.53 -13.23
CA ILE A 70 -7.65 16.14 -13.30
C ILE A 70 -6.85 15.57 -14.47
N VAL A 71 -6.89 14.25 -14.66
CA VAL A 71 -6.12 13.58 -15.70
C VAL A 71 -6.66 13.86 -17.10
N ASN A 72 -7.98 13.78 -17.28
CA ASN A 72 -8.59 13.88 -18.60
C ASN A 72 -8.80 15.33 -19.05
N ASP A 73 -9.23 16.19 -18.13
CA ASP A 73 -9.62 17.57 -18.44
C ASP A 73 -8.41 18.51 -18.36
N GLU A 74 -7.53 18.33 -17.38
CA GLU A 74 -6.35 19.19 -17.18
C GLU A 74 -5.07 18.63 -17.81
N ASN A 75 -5.08 17.38 -18.29
CA ASN A 75 -3.89 16.68 -18.83
C ASN A 75 -2.72 16.61 -17.82
N ARG A 76 -3.02 16.49 -16.53
CA ARG A 76 -2.02 16.44 -15.46
C ARG A 76 -1.97 15.05 -14.81
N PRO A 77 -0.77 14.54 -14.47
CA PRO A 77 -0.69 13.30 -13.72
C PRO A 77 -1.22 13.52 -12.29
N TYR A 78 -1.88 12.49 -11.75
CA TYR A 78 -2.44 12.49 -10.40
C TYR A 78 -2.30 11.11 -9.79
N LEU A 79 -1.97 11.04 -8.50
CA LEU A 79 -1.79 9.80 -7.74
C LEU A 79 -2.91 9.59 -6.70
N LEU A 80 -3.46 8.39 -6.66
CA LEU A 80 -4.27 7.89 -5.55
C LEU A 80 -3.51 6.79 -4.79
N ASP A 81 -3.23 7.02 -3.51
CA ASP A 81 -2.71 6.02 -2.57
C ASP A 81 -3.88 5.46 -1.75
N ILE A 82 -4.43 4.32 -2.17
CA ILE A 82 -5.59 3.70 -1.52
C ILE A 82 -5.12 2.76 -0.43
N ARG A 83 -5.43 3.08 0.83
CA ARG A 83 -5.07 2.24 1.96
C ARG A 83 -5.97 1.01 2.02
N LEU A 84 -5.34 -0.16 2.04
CA LEU A 84 -6.00 -1.45 2.24
C LEU A 84 -5.62 -2.04 3.60
N PRO A 85 -6.37 -3.04 4.09
CA PRO A 85 -5.92 -3.86 5.21
C PRO A 85 -4.52 -4.42 4.97
N LEU A 86 -3.78 -4.64 6.05
CA LEU A 86 -2.41 -5.16 5.97
C LEU A 86 -2.40 -6.50 5.22
N GLY A 87 -1.54 -6.60 4.19
CA GLY A 87 -1.47 -7.75 3.29
C GLY A 87 -0.79 -8.98 3.87
N LEU A 88 -1.05 -9.33 5.14
CA LEU A 88 -0.57 -10.57 5.75
C LEU A 88 -1.68 -11.64 5.73
N PRO A 89 -1.30 -12.93 5.81
CA PRO A 89 -2.26 -14.00 6.10
C PRO A 89 -3.04 -13.74 7.39
N GLU A 90 -4.21 -14.37 7.52
CA GLU A 90 -5.08 -14.19 8.67
C GLU A 90 -4.34 -14.47 9.99
N GLY A 91 -4.43 -13.53 10.94
CA GLY A 91 -3.72 -13.60 12.23
C GLY A 91 -2.21 -13.34 12.16
N GLY A 92 -1.66 -13.05 10.98
CA GLY A 92 -0.25 -12.73 10.80
C GLY A 92 0.12 -11.35 11.35
N GLU A 93 1.27 -11.27 12.01
CA GLU A 93 1.82 -10.03 12.56
C GLU A 93 3.17 -9.68 11.91
N PRO A 94 3.49 -8.38 11.74
CA PRO A 94 4.82 -7.96 11.32
C PRO A 94 5.89 -8.46 12.28
N ALA A 95 6.94 -9.12 11.77
CA ALA A 95 8.12 -9.37 12.58
C ALA A 95 8.91 -8.05 12.79
N GLN A 96 9.73 -8.01 13.84
CA GLN A 96 10.59 -6.85 14.09
C GLN A 96 11.52 -6.61 12.89
N GLN A 97 11.41 -5.43 12.29
CA GLN A 97 12.25 -5.05 11.17
C GLN A 97 13.67 -4.76 11.64
N TYR A 98 14.65 -5.17 10.83
CA TYR A 98 16.02 -4.77 11.04
C TYR A 98 16.17 -3.29 10.63
N ILE A 99 16.51 -2.43 11.60
CA ILE A 99 16.78 -1.02 11.37
C ILE A 99 18.30 -0.83 11.42
N MET A 100 18.90 -0.41 10.29
CA MET A 100 20.30 0.02 10.29
C MET A 100 20.45 1.25 11.18
N ARG A 101 21.32 1.14 12.19
CA ARG A 101 21.68 2.25 13.09
C ARG A 101 22.89 3.00 12.57
#